data_AF-A0A8J8BFI8-F1
#
_entry.id   AF-A0A8J8BFI8-F1
#
_cell.length_a   1.000
_cell.length_b   1.000
_cell.length_c   1.000
_cell.angle_alpha   90.00
_cell.angle_beta   90.00
_cell.angle_gamma   90.00
#
_symmetry.space_group_name_H-M   'P 1'
#
loop_
_entity.id
_entity.type
_entity.pdbx_description
1 polymer ?
#
loop_
_entity_poly.entity_id
_entity_poly.type
_entity_poly.pdbx_seq_one_letter_code
_entity_poly.pdbx_strand_id
1 'polypeptide(L)'
;MSRKVVWGIVAGALLAAGYLYWVNEGRGHYAAVGDCVTSPRAGELVHVSCGSTGALQVLAKFSGDDSNRCDAVNGTTRAFVEYPRGAAAFVLCAGSAKK
;
A
#
# COMPACT_ATOMS: atom_id res chain seq x y z
N MET A 1 -40.26 -19.11 6.24
CA MET A 1 -39.32 -18.59 5.21
C MET A 1 -38.97 -19.73 4.26
N SER A 2 -39.18 -19.56 2.95
CA SER A 2 -38.93 -20.64 1.97
C SER A 2 -37.42 -20.93 1.87
N ARG A 3 -37.02 -22.21 1.73
CA ARG A 3 -35.61 -22.62 1.66
C ARG A 3 -34.82 -21.82 0.60
N LYS A 4 -35.47 -21.45 -0.50
CA LYS A 4 -34.91 -20.60 -1.57
C LYS A 4 -34.48 -19.21 -1.10
N VAL A 5 -35.20 -18.62 -0.14
CA VAL A 5 -34.87 -17.31 0.45
C VAL A 5 -33.64 -17.42 1.34
N VAL A 6 -33.54 -18.50 2.13
CA VAL A 6 -32.38 -18.74 3.01
C VAL A 6 -31.10 -18.94 2.19
N TRP A 7 -31.16 -19.74 1.12
CA TRP A 7 -30.02 -19.95 0.23
C TRP A 7 -29.59 -18.67 -0.51
N GLY A 8 -30.55 -17.82 -0.90
CA GLY A 8 -30.24 -16.52 -1.49
C GLY A 8 -29.49 -15.58 -0.52
N ILE A 9 -29.88 -15.57 0.75
CA ILE A 9 -29.21 -14.76 1.79
C ILE A 9 -27.78 -15.28 2.04
N VAL A 10 -27.60 -16.60 2.15
CA VAL A 10 -26.27 -17.20 2.37
C VAL A 10 -25.33 -16.93 1.20
N ALA A 11 -25.81 -17.07 -0.04
CA ALA A 11 -25.02 -16.76 -1.23
C ALA A 11 -24.63 -15.27 -1.29
N GLY A 12 -25.56 -14.37 -0.99
CA GLY A 12 -25.29 -12.93 -0.91
C GLY A 12 -24.26 -12.58 0.15
N ALA A 13 -24.35 -13.20 1.34
CA ALA A 13 -23.39 -12.98 2.43
C ALA A 13 -21.99 -13.48 2.08
N LEU A 14 -21.86 -14.65 1.44
CA LEU A 14 -20.57 -15.19 1.00
C LEU A 14 -19.92 -14.36 -0.10
N LEU A 15 -20.70 -13.85 -1.06
CA LEU A 15 -20.20 -12.95 -2.10
C LEU A 15 -19.74 -11.61 -1.50
N ALA A 16 -20.51 -11.04 -0.57
CA ALA A 16 -20.13 -9.82 0.12
C ALA A 16 -18.86 -10.03 0.97
N ALA A 17 -18.78 -11.14 1.70
CA ALA A 17 -17.59 -11.49 2.49
C ALA A 17 -16.36 -11.72 1.62
N GLY A 18 -16.51 -12.43 0.49
CA GLY A 18 -15.43 -12.64 -0.48
C GLY A 18 -14.97 -11.33 -1.13
N TYR A 19 -15.89 -10.44 -1.47
CA TYR A 19 -15.56 -9.11 -1.98
C TYR A 19 -14.85 -8.25 -0.94
N LEU A 20 -15.32 -8.24 0.31
CA LEU A 20 -14.67 -7.51 1.40
C LEU A 20 -13.29 -8.08 1.72
N TYR A 21 -13.13 -9.41 1.70
CA TYR A 21 -11.84 -10.07 1.87
C TYR A 21 -10.87 -9.67 0.75
N TRP A 22 -11.32 -9.68 -0.51
CA TRP A 22 -10.50 -9.28 -1.65
C TRP A 22 -10.13 -7.79 -1.63
N VAL A 23 -11.07 -6.91 -1.28
CA VAL A 23 -10.80 -5.47 -1.10
C VAL A 23 -9.84 -5.24 0.06
N ASN A 24 -9.91 -6.04 1.13
CA ASN A 24 -9.04 -5.90 2.29
C ASN A 24 -7.62 -6.43 2.03
N GLU A 25 -7.47 -7.56 1.32
CA GLU A 25 -6.15 -8.05 0.89
C GLU A 25 -5.51 -7.14 -0.17
N GLY A 26 -6.30 -6.57 -1.09
CA GLY A 26 -5.81 -5.61 -2.09
C GLY A 26 -5.47 -4.23 -1.51
N ARG A 27 -6.01 -3.90 -0.34
CA ARG A 27 -5.69 -2.71 0.47
C ARG A 27 -4.64 -3.00 1.54
N GLY A 28 -3.75 -3.95 1.28
CA GLY A 28 -2.47 -3.97 1.99
C GLY A 28 -1.88 -2.56 2.02
N HIS A 29 -1.39 -2.17 3.18
CA HIS A 29 -0.88 -0.86 3.57
C HIS A 29 0.32 -0.42 2.73
N TYR A 30 0.12 -0.27 1.42
CA TYR A 30 1.17 0.02 0.47
C TYR A 30 1.11 1.49 0.18
N ALA A 31 2.19 2.19 0.51
CA ALA A 31 2.26 3.62 0.25
C ALA A 31 2.03 3.92 -1.23
N ALA A 32 1.07 4.81 -1.50
CA ALA A 32 0.81 5.32 -2.83
C ALA A 32 1.72 6.51 -3.12
N VAL A 33 1.88 6.85 -4.40
CA VAL A 33 2.52 8.11 -4.78
C VAL A 33 1.72 9.27 -4.19
N GLY A 34 2.40 10.19 -3.53
CA GLY A 34 1.81 11.31 -2.81
C GLY A 34 1.62 11.08 -1.31
N ASP A 35 1.61 9.81 -0.86
CA ASP A 35 1.54 9.50 0.57
C ASP A 35 2.82 9.91 1.28
N CYS A 36 2.69 10.27 2.55
CA CYS A 36 3.83 10.53 3.41
C CYS A 36 4.04 9.35 4.34
N VAL A 37 5.28 8.89 4.39
CA VAL A 37 5.75 7.76 5.17
C VAL A 37 6.91 8.20 6.05
N THR A 38 7.12 7.51 7.16
CA THR A 38 8.34 7.66 7.94
C THR A 38 9.19 6.41 7.82
N SER A 39 10.45 6.51 8.30
CA SER A 39 11.41 5.41 8.26
C SER A 39 10.77 4.14 8.81
N PRO A 40 10.97 2.98 8.16
CA PRO A 40 10.25 1.77 8.52
C PRO A 40 10.52 1.38 9.98
N ARG A 41 9.46 1.05 10.70
CA ARG A 41 9.54 0.43 12.03
C ARG A 41 9.18 -1.03 11.85
N ALA A 42 10.06 -1.92 12.32
CA ALA A 42 9.89 -3.38 12.21
C ALA A 42 9.74 -3.91 10.77
N GLY A 43 10.28 -3.20 9.77
CA GLY A 43 10.27 -3.64 8.36
C GLY A 43 9.05 -3.20 7.56
N GLU A 44 8.12 -2.47 8.16
CA GLU A 44 6.94 -1.91 7.48
C GLU A 44 7.03 -0.38 7.41
N LEU A 45 6.65 0.18 6.26
CA LEU A 45 6.53 1.62 6.08
C LEU A 45 5.31 2.14 6.82
N VAL A 46 5.51 3.16 7.63
CA VAL A 46 4.44 3.74 8.44
C VAL A 46 3.95 5.01 7.77
N HIS A 47 2.67 5.02 7.38
CA HIS A 47 2.00 6.21 6.86
C HIS A 47 1.87 7.26 7.97
N VAL A 48 2.27 8.50 7.66
CA VAL A 48 2.24 9.66 8.56
C VAL A 48 1.71 10.87 7.80
N SER A 49 1.28 11.89 8.53
CA SER A 49 0.93 13.17 7.91
C SER A 49 2.16 13.84 7.29
N CYS A 50 2.02 14.42 6.10
CA CYS A 50 3.13 15.11 5.41
C CYS A 50 3.73 16.29 6.20
N GLY A 51 2.95 16.91 7.10
CA GLY A 51 3.43 17.95 8.00
C GLY A 51 4.22 17.45 9.21
N SER A 52 4.33 16.14 9.41
CA SER A 52 5.05 15.56 10.55
C SER A 52 6.57 15.68 10.37
N THR A 53 7.27 15.96 11.46
CA THR A 53 8.74 16.04 11.46
C THR A 53 9.34 14.71 11.04
N GLY A 54 10.17 14.72 9.99
CA GLY A 54 10.81 13.52 9.45
C GLY A 54 9.92 12.67 8.54
N ALA A 55 8.78 13.21 8.07
CA ALA A 55 7.98 12.60 7.01
C ALA A 55 8.72 12.67 5.66
N LEU A 56 8.60 11.59 4.89
CA LEU A 56 9.09 11.46 3.53
C LEU A 56 7.90 11.25 2.62
N GLN A 57 7.79 12.03 1.55
CA GLN A 57 6.72 11.87 0.58
C GLN A 57 7.14 10.86 -0.49
N VAL A 58 6.29 9.89 -0.77
CA VAL A 58 6.48 8.96 -1.89
C VAL A 58 6.28 9.72 -3.20
N LEU A 59 7.34 9.80 -3.99
CA LEU A 59 7.39 10.51 -5.28
C LEU A 59 7.06 9.57 -6.45
N ALA A 60 7.46 8.30 -6.36
CA ALA A 60 7.23 7.31 -7.39
C ALA A 60 7.13 5.90 -6.79
N LYS A 61 6.40 5.03 -7.49
CA LYS A 61 6.25 3.61 -7.18
C LYS A 61 6.55 2.80 -8.43
N PHE A 62 7.48 1.86 -8.33
CA PHE A 62 7.85 0.95 -9.41
C PHE A 62 7.59 -0.49 -9.00
N SER A 63 7.07 -1.31 -9.92
CA SER A 63 6.97 -2.75 -9.72
C SER A 63 8.36 -3.40 -9.81
N GLY A 64 8.64 -4.36 -8.93
CA GLY A 64 9.93 -5.04 -8.78
C GLY A 64 10.69 -4.57 -7.54
N ASP A 65 11.95 -4.96 -7.46
CA ASP A 65 12.87 -4.69 -6.34
C ASP A 65 14.09 -3.86 -6.76
N ASP A 66 14.09 -3.33 -7.99
CA ASP A 66 15.16 -2.52 -8.56
C ASP A 66 15.14 -1.08 -8.00
N SER A 67 15.85 -0.86 -6.90
CA SER A 67 15.94 0.45 -6.24
C SER A 67 16.65 1.53 -7.07
N ASN A 68 17.44 1.15 -8.07
CA ASN A 68 18.16 2.09 -8.94
C ASN A 68 17.20 2.95 -9.79
N ARG A 69 15.95 2.50 -9.94
CA ARG A 69 14.89 3.26 -10.61
C ARG A 69 14.62 4.60 -9.94
N CYS A 70 14.93 4.72 -8.65
CA CYS A 70 14.78 5.94 -7.88
C CYS A 70 15.82 7.01 -8.19
N ASP A 71 16.96 6.66 -8.77
CA ASP A 71 18.00 7.62 -9.14
C ASP A 71 17.53 8.55 -10.28
N ALA A 72 16.60 8.06 -11.11
CA ALA A 72 15.97 8.86 -12.17
C ALA A 72 14.83 9.75 -11.64
N VAL A 73 14.39 9.58 -10.40
CA VAL A 73 13.26 10.32 -9.81
C VAL A 73 13.79 11.53 -9.05
N ASN A 74 13.58 12.71 -9.62
CA ASN A 74 14.05 13.97 -9.06
C ASN A 74 13.45 14.23 -7.66
N GLY A 75 14.30 14.61 -6.70
CA GLY A 75 13.90 14.88 -5.32
C GLY A 75 13.89 13.63 -4.42
N THR A 76 14.24 12.45 -4.95
CA THR A 76 14.38 11.25 -4.14
C THR A 76 15.55 11.38 -3.18
N THR A 77 15.30 11.09 -1.90
CA THR A 77 16.31 11.07 -0.85
C THR A 77 16.44 9.68 -0.22
N ARG A 78 15.43 8.83 -0.37
CA ARG A 78 15.44 7.42 0.04
C ARG A 78 14.64 6.55 -0.92
N ALA A 79 15.09 5.31 -1.07
CA ALA A 79 14.32 4.25 -1.72
C ALA A 79 13.93 3.20 -0.68
N PHE A 80 12.73 2.66 -0.80
CA PHE A 80 12.24 1.55 0.01
C PHE A 80 11.80 0.42 -0.91
N VAL A 81 12.10 -0.82 -0.55
CA VAL A 81 11.60 -2.00 -1.27
C VAL A 81 10.64 -2.72 -0.33
N GLU A 82 9.39 -2.86 -0.77
CA GLU A 82 8.37 -3.60 -0.03
C GLU A 82 8.14 -4.96 -0.69
N TYR A 83 8.06 -5.99 0.16
CA TYR A 83 7.76 -7.36 -0.23
C TYR A 83 6.39 -7.77 0.33
N PRO A 84 5.30 -7.36 -0.31
CA PRO A 84 3.96 -7.75 0.09
C PRO A 84 3.78 -9.27 -0.01
N ARG A 85 3.20 -9.89 1.03
CA ARG A 85 2.90 -11.32 1.00
C ARG A 85 1.90 -11.61 -0.13
N GLY A 86 2.27 -12.53 -1.04
CA GLY A 86 1.40 -12.96 -2.13
C GLY A 86 1.29 -11.98 -3.30
N ALA A 87 2.09 -10.91 -3.32
CA ALA A 87 2.15 -9.96 -4.44
C ALA A 87 3.60 -9.70 -4.87
N ALA A 88 3.75 -9.10 -6.05
CA ALA A 88 5.07 -8.71 -6.55
C ALA A 88 5.67 -7.61 -5.66
N ALA A 89 7.00 -7.67 -5.46
CA ALA A 89 7.73 -6.61 -4.81
C ALA A 89 7.49 -5.26 -5.53
N PHE A 90 7.60 -4.17 -4.79
CA PHE A 90 7.61 -2.85 -5.39
C PHE A 90 8.59 -1.93 -4.67
N VAL A 91 9.16 -1.01 -5.43
CA VAL A 91 10.07 0.04 -4.95
C VAL A 91 9.30 1.34 -4.80
N LEU A 92 9.48 2.00 -3.66
CA LEU A 92 8.98 3.33 -3.38
C LEU A 92 10.15 4.31 -3.32
N CYS A 93 10.12 5.31 -4.18
CA CYS A 93 11.08 6.41 -4.17
C CYS A 93 10.49 7.53 -3.33
N ALA A 94 11.13 7.87 -2.22
CA ALA A 94 10.64 8.86 -1.28
C ALA A 94 11.62 10.05 -1.17
N GLY A 95 11.05 11.25 -1.17
CA GLY A 95 11.78 12.51 -1.00
C GLY A 95 11.37 13.21 0.29
N SER A 96 12.00 14.35 0.56
CA SER A 96 11.53 15.23 1.64
C SER A 96 10.07 15.63 1.42
N ALA A 97 9.20 15.36 2.40
CA ALA A 97 7.85 15.89 2.35
C ALA A 97 7.92 17.42 2.40
N LYS A 98 7.29 18.11 1.44
CA LYS A 98 7.17 19.56 1.51
C LYS A 98 6.25 19.88 2.68
N LYS A 99 6.76 20.70 3.61
CA LYS A 99 5.97 21.28 4.71
C LYS A 99 4.87 22.19 4.17
#